data_AF-A0A4U0P9I5-F1
#
_entry.id   AF-A0A4U0P9I5-F1
#
_cell.length_a   1.000
_cell.length_b   1.000
_cell.length_c   1.000
_cell.angle_alpha   90.00
_cell.angle_beta   90.00
_cell.angle_gamma   90.00
#
_symmetry.space_group_name_H-M   'P 1'
#
loop_
_entity.id
_entity.type
_entity.pdbx_description
1 polymer ?
#
loop_
_entity_poly.entity_id
_entity_poly.type
_entity_poly.pdbx_seq_one_letter_code
_entity_poly.pdbx_strand_id
1 'polypeptide(L)'
;MPLDEPFLKKNFARVATDLLTDIASGGGGRQPLTDATEGSVVRTLAEAFARELAVCYEQLDHVYRNAYLETAEGGSLDNVVALLGLKRRRGGYLEGVALFSRLTPAPEDIHIPAGTLVAGRDAPPCATIEPAVLARGERAVSVGIRAQETFDKPVVADQLNVMPRPIAGIESVRNPGDLLRRQREETDAELRLRAQGLVRAANTGTVSAIEEAARSAGIAEVHIIEQPGGQPGMMTVVLGDAEIPDPVFEEARNRIEAVRPAGIFARCERAITVYAQITATLEVDSQRDERERKAIEATLTQQLADYVGQLPIGATLREAKIRAILTGHEAVIGVEPTGTLPLLTPYAYGEDGKLVANTERYLVDKGDISPGLLGRVLLDLSTLPPRLSLEPSAVRARLAVRLTAKGTDNEVPPATRAALENALRQSVEQVNKTIQEQQAGQLSSARLATDLLKADVANALLEIRITVTHDRDGRAIELGNGKPEVLQANDRSDSFGNREQLLLEPVQWVVGQDV
;
A
#
# COMPACT_ATOMS: atom_id res chain seq x y z
N MET A 1 -11.97 20.87 -2.90
CA MET A 1 -13.03 21.02 -1.87
C MET A 1 -13.13 22.49 -1.53
N PRO A 2 -14.29 23.14 -1.70
CA PRO A 2 -14.51 24.40 -1.00
C PRO A 2 -14.52 24.07 0.49
N LEU A 3 -13.57 24.64 1.24
CA LEU A 3 -13.53 24.52 2.69
C LEU A 3 -14.83 25.15 3.23
N ASP A 4 -15.59 24.42 4.05
CA ASP A 4 -16.46 25.05 5.05
C ASP A 4 -15.63 26.15 5.70
N GLU A 5 -16.04 27.43 5.63
CA GLU A 5 -15.21 28.56 6.05
C GLU A 5 -14.67 28.32 7.47
N PRO A 6 -13.38 27.98 7.65
CA PRO A 6 -12.87 27.62 8.98
C PRO A 6 -12.71 28.86 9.86
N PHE A 7 -12.73 30.05 9.25
CA PHE A 7 -12.76 31.34 9.93
C PHE A 7 -14.15 31.99 9.81
N LEU A 8 -14.92 31.96 10.89
CA LEU A 8 -16.23 32.60 10.96
C LEU A 8 -16.08 34.08 11.28
N LYS A 9 -16.14 34.91 10.25
CA LYS A 9 -16.12 36.37 10.37
C LYS A 9 -17.41 36.89 10.99
N LYS A 10 -17.30 37.59 12.13
CA LYS A 10 -18.45 38.26 12.76
C LYS A 10 -18.54 39.71 12.31
N ASN A 11 -19.69 40.10 11.76
CA ASN A 11 -19.98 41.50 11.43
C ASN A 11 -20.44 42.28 12.69
N PHE A 12 -20.46 43.61 12.58
CA PHE A 12 -20.86 44.50 13.66
C PHE A 12 -22.19 44.11 14.32
N ALA A 13 -23.24 43.87 13.52
CA ALA A 13 -24.57 43.56 14.04
C ALA A 13 -24.56 42.26 14.86
N ARG A 14 -23.82 41.25 14.40
CA ARG A 14 -23.67 39.98 15.12
C ARG A 14 -22.89 40.16 16.41
N VAL A 15 -21.77 40.89 16.39
CA VAL A 15 -20.97 41.15 17.59
C VAL A 15 -21.77 41.95 18.61
N ALA A 16 -22.48 43.01 18.19
CA ALA A 16 -23.31 43.82 19.07
C ALA A 16 -24.43 42.99 19.71
N THR A 17 -25.11 42.15 18.93
CA THR A 17 -26.17 41.25 19.43
C THR A 17 -25.62 40.21 20.40
N ASP A 18 -24.51 39.55 20.05
CA ASP A 18 -23.84 38.57 20.91
C ASP A 18 -23.43 39.21 22.24
N LEU A 19 -22.86 40.42 22.20
CA LEU A 19 -22.38 41.14 23.38
C LEU A 19 -23.52 41.64 24.28
N LEU A 20 -24.61 42.15 23.70
CA LEU A 20 -25.82 42.51 24.45
C LEU A 20 -26.49 41.27 25.09
N THR A 21 -26.50 40.14 24.38
CA THR A 21 -27.04 38.87 24.90
C THR A 21 -26.20 38.37 26.08
N ASP A 22 -24.87 38.43 25.96
CA ASP A 22 -23.95 38.06 27.04
C ASP A 22 -24.13 38.95 28.28
N ILE A 23 -24.20 40.27 28.09
CA ILE A 23 -24.43 41.25 29.17
C ILE A 23 -25.78 41.01 29.87
N ALA A 24 -26.84 40.73 29.10
CA ALA A 24 -28.17 40.46 29.65
C ALA A 24 -28.24 39.11 30.40
N SER A 25 -27.36 38.16 30.09
CA SER A 25 -27.33 36.84 30.73
C SER A 25 -26.76 36.86 32.15
N GLY A 26 -25.98 37.88 32.53
CA GLY A 26 -25.26 37.91 33.80
C GLY A 26 -24.15 36.85 33.90
N GLY A 27 -23.65 36.36 32.75
CA GLY A 27 -22.61 35.34 32.67
C GLY A 27 -21.39 35.65 33.56
N GLY A 28 -20.86 34.61 34.22
CA GLY A 28 -19.73 34.75 35.15
C GLY A 28 -20.06 35.38 36.50
N GLY A 29 -21.34 35.39 36.92
CA GLY A 29 -21.78 35.85 38.24
C GLY A 29 -21.99 37.38 38.33
N ARG A 30 -22.12 38.06 37.19
CA ARG A 30 -22.36 39.51 37.10
C ARG A 30 -23.85 39.81 37.22
N GLN A 31 -24.21 41.03 37.67
CA GLN A 31 -25.60 41.44 37.60
C GLN A 31 -26.04 41.61 36.13
N PRO A 32 -27.18 41.04 35.72
CA PRO A 32 -27.68 41.16 34.36
C PRO A 32 -28.14 42.60 34.09
N LEU A 33 -27.63 43.20 33.01
CA LEU A 33 -28.06 44.52 32.55
C LEU A 33 -29.00 44.33 31.36
N THR A 34 -30.28 44.67 31.53
CA THR A 34 -31.34 44.33 30.57
C THR A 34 -31.79 45.49 29.69
N ASP A 35 -31.30 46.71 29.94
CA ASP A 35 -31.68 47.88 29.14
C ASP A 35 -30.92 47.95 27.81
N ALA A 36 -31.42 47.22 26.81
CA ALA A 36 -30.90 47.18 25.44
C ALA A 36 -31.64 48.15 24.50
N THR A 37 -32.35 49.15 25.05
CA THR A 37 -33.08 50.14 24.24
C THR A 37 -32.12 51.07 23.48
N GLU A 38 -32.56 51.57 22.32
CA GLU A 38 -31.80 52.55 21.53
C GLU A 38 -31.58 53.82 22.35
N GLY A 39 -30.32 54.22 22.53
CA GLY A 39 -29.95 55.37 23.38
C GLY A 39 -29.65 55.02 24.85
N SER A 40 -29.80 53.76 25.27
CA SER A 40 -29.31 53.28 26.57
C SER A 40 -27.78 53.34 26.66
N VAL A 41 -27.26 53.70 27.83
CA VAL A 41 -25.81 53.69 28.13
C VAL A 41 -25.21 52.30 27.87
N VAL A 42 -25.94 51.23 28.24
CA VAL A 42 -25.47 49.85 28.05
C VAL A 42 -25.35 49.53 26.57
N ARG A 43 -26.35 49.90 25.76
CA ARG A 43 -26.33 49.68 24.31
C ARG A 43 -25.26 50.52 23.61
N THR A 44 -25.12 51.79 23.97
CA THR A 44 -24.09 52.66 23.38
C THR A 44 -22.67 52.15 23.66
N LEU A 45 -22.39 51.69 24.88
CA LEU A 45 -21.10 51.10 25.20
C LEU A 45 -20.89 49.77 24.46
N ALA A 46 -21.92 48.91 24.43
CA ALA A 46 -21.85 47.64 23.71
C ALA A 46 -21.57 47.83 22.21
N GLU A 47 -22.23 48.79 21.57
CA GLU A 47 -22.02 49.14 20.16
C GLU A 47 -20.62 49.74 19.94
N ALA A 48 -20.11 50.57 20.84
CA ALA A 48 -18.75 51.10 20.75
C ALA A 48 -17.69 49.97 20.77
N PHE A 49 -17.81 49.02 21.69
CA PHE A 49 -16.92 47.84 21.72
C PHE A 49 -17.12 46.93 20.51
N ALA A 50 -18.37 46.70 20.10
CA ALA A 50 -18.69 45.86 18.95
C ALA A 50 -18.10 46.43 17.65
N ARG A 51 -18.05 47.76 17.51
CA ARG A 51 -17.40 48.42 16.38
C ARG A 51 -15.91 48.09 16.31
N GLU A 52 -15.18 48.27 17.40
CA GLU A 52 -13.73 47.98 17.45
C GLU A 52 -13.46 46.48 17.24
N LEU A 53 -14.24 45.61 17.87
CA LEU A 53 -14.14 44.16 17.66
C LEU A 53 -14.44 43.76 16.21
N ALA A 54 -15.43 44.38 15.56
CA ALA A 54 -15.72 44.14 14.15
C ALA A 54 -14.54 44.55 13.26
N VAL A 55 -13.89 45.69 13.55
CA VAL A 55 -12.65 46.09 12.85
C VAL A 55 -11.54 45.06 13.07
N CYS A 56 -11.38 44.52 14.28
CA CYS A 56 -10.43 43.44 14.52
C CYS A 56 -10.76 42.17 13.71
N TYR A 57 -12.04 41.79 13.62
CA TYR A 57 -12.47 40.65 12.78
C TYR A 57 -12.17 40.88 11.29
N GLU A 58 -12.37 42.10 10.78
CA GLU A 58 -11.99 42.48 9.42
C GLU A 58 -10.47 42.33 9.21
N GLN A 59 -9.66 42.84 10.15
CA GLN A 59 -8.21 42.72 10.08
C GLN A 59 -7.74 41.26 10.13
N LEU A 60 -8.36 40.42 10.96
CA LEU A 60 -8.06 38.99 11.04
C LEU A 60 -8.43 38.25 9.75
N ASP A 61 -9.56 38.59 9.12
CA ASP A 61 -9.95 38.04 7.80
C ASP A 61 -8.89 38.39 6.74
N HIS A 62 -8.40 39.64 6.73
CA HIS A 62 -7.31 40.04 5.84
C HIS A 62 -6.02 39.26 6.09
N VAL A 63 -5.62 39.08 7.37
CA VAL A 63 -4.43 38.28 7.73
C VAL A 63 -4.60 36.84 7.29
N TYR A 64 -5.77 36.25 7.52
CA TYR A 64 -6.08 34.88 7.13
C TYR A 64 -5.98 34.71 5.61
N ARG A 65 -6.62 35.59 4.82
CA ARG A 65 -6.55 35.57 3.35
C ARG A 65 -5.13 35.78 2.82
N ASN A 66 -4.31 36.57 3.52
CA ASN A 66 -2.91 36.80 3.14
C ASN A 66 -2.00 35.57 3.34
N ALA A 67 -2.45 34.54 4.05
CA ALA A 67 -1.68 33.32 4.28
C ALA A 67 -1.74 32.31 3.12
N TYR A 68 -2.74 32.42 2.24
CA TYR A 68 -2.97 31.45 1.15
C TYR A 68 -2.53 31.99 -0.20
N LEU A 69 -1.90 31.13 -1.00
CA LEU A 69 -1.42 31.47 -2.34
C LEU A 69 -2.54 32.02 -3.24
N GLU A 70 -3.76 31.50 -3.11
CA GLU A 70 -4.89 31.89 -3.95
C GLU A 70 -5.42 33.29 -3.63
N THR A 71 -5.38 33.72 -2.36
CA THR A 71 -6.02 34.95 -1.88
C THR A 71 -5.05 36.06 -1.48
N ALA A 72 -3.77 35.75 -1.25
CA ALA A 72 -2.77 36.75 -0.88
C ALA A 72 -2.46 37.71 -2.04
N GLU A 73 -2.26 38.99 -1.73
CA GLU A 73 -1.95 40.07 -2.70
C GLU A 73 -0.70 40.87 -2.28
N GLY A 74 -0.08 41.54 -3.24
CA GLY A 74 1.08 42.42 -3.04
C GLY A 74 2.23 41.75 -2.28
N GLY A 75 2.72 42.43 -1.24
CA GLY A 75 3.85 41.94 -0.43
C GLY A 75 3.55 40.65 0.35
N SER A 76 2.28 40.38 0.68
CA SER A 76 1.89 39.10 1.30
C SER A 76 2.08 37.95 0.33
N LEU A 77 1.67 38.12 -0.94
CA LEU A 77 1.91 37.13 -1.99
C LEU A 77 3.41 36.88 -2.19
N ASP A 78 4.23 37.94 -2.17
CA ASP A 78 5.68 37.83 -2.28
C ASP A 78 6.29 36.97 -1.17
N ASN A 79 5.79 37.09 0.07
CA ASN A 79 6.23 36.26 1.19
C ASN A 79 5.81 34.79 1.03
N VAL A 80 4.58 34.54 0.58
CA VAL A 80 4.07 33.17 0.36
C VAL A 80 4.89 32.47 -0.73
N VAL A 81 5.15 33.12 -1.86
CA VAL A 81 5.93 32.50 -2.95
C VAL A 81 7.42 32.40 -2.63
N ALA A 82 7.94 33.20 -1.70
CA ALA A 82 9.32 33.08 -1.22
C ALA A 82 9.58 31.72 -0.53
N LEU A 83 8.57 31.11 0.09
CA LEU A 83 8.66 29.74 0.63
C LEU A 83 8.96 28.70 -0.47
N LEU A 84 8.50 28.96 -1.70
CA LEU A 84 8.78 28.14 -2.88
C LEU A 84 10.08 28.54 -3.58
N GLY A 85 10.89 29.43 -2.97
CA GLY A 85 12.12 29.95 -3.56
C GLY A 85 11.91 30.94 -4.72
N LEU A 86 10.69 31.42 -4.94
CA LEU A 86 10.38 32.37 -6.00
C LEU A 86 10.52 33.82 -5.52
N LYS A 87 10.92 34.70 -6.44
CA LYS A 87 10.89 36.16 -6.26
C LYS A 87 10.11 36.79 -7.39
N ARG A 88 9.41 37.90 -7.11
CA ARG A 88 8.71 38.70 -8.12
C ARG A 88 9.68 39.31 -9.11
N ARG A 89 9.35 39.25 -10.40
CA ARG A 89 10.09 39.97 -11.43
C ARG A 89 9.69 41.44 -11.41
N ARG A 90 10.55 42.28 -10.82
CA ARG A 90 10.33 43.73 -10.77
C ARG A 90 10.45 44.34 -12.16
N GLY A 91 9.70 45.42 -12.39
CA GLY A 91 9.82 46.21 -13.60
C GLY A 91 11.21 46.83 -13.74
N GLY A 92 11.65 47.04 -14.98
CA GLY A 92 12.91 47.72 -15.26
C GLY A 92 12.83 49.22 -14.97
N TYR A 93 13.99 49.89 -15.00
CA TYR A 93 14.07 51.35 -14.92
C TYR A 93 13.58 52.00 -16.23
N LEU A 94 13.27 53.30 -16.16
CA LEU A 94 13.05 54.10 -17.37
C LEU A 94 14.37 54.24 -18.11
N GLU A 95 14.35 53.91 -19.40
CA GLU A 95 15.50 54.02 -20.30
C GLU A 95 15.14 54.89 -21.51
N GLY A 96 16.11 55.65 -22.01
CA GLY A 96 15.98 56.45 -23.21
C GLY A 96 17.30 57.11 -23.58
N VAL A 97 17.24 58.23 -24.28
CA VAL A 97 18.42 58.92 -24.81
C VAL A 97 18.43 60.37 -24.33
N ALA A 98 19.59 60.87 -23.93
CA ALA A 98 19.84 62.29 -23.73
C ALA A 98 20.75 62.81 -24.84
N LEU A 99 20.39 63.97 -25.37
CA LEU A 99 21.18 64.75 -26.32
C LEU A 99 21.93 65.82 -25.52
N PHE A 100 23.25 65.68 -25.45
CA PHE A 100 24.13 66.70 -24.90
C PHE A 100 24.60 67.59 -26.05
N SER A 101 24.47 68.90 -25.92
CA SER A 101 24.73 69.83 -27.01
C SER A 101 25.38 71.13 -26.59
N ARG A 102 25.88 71.82 -27.61
CA ARG A 102 26.52 73.14 -27.55
C ARG A 102 26.06 74.02 -28.70
N LEU A 103 26.11 75.33 -28.52
CA LEU A 103 25.81 76.31 -29.56
C LEU A 103 26.91 76.37 -30.63
N THR A 104 28.18 76.29 -30.22
CA THR A 104 29.33 76.30 -31.13
C THR A 104 29.97 74.92 -31.27
N PRO A 105 30.59 74.58 -32.42
CA PRO A 105 31.36 73.35 -32.59
C PRO A 105 32.38 73.14 -31.47
N ALA A 106 32.53 71.89 -31.02
CA ALA A 106 33.47 71.57 -29.96
C ALA A 106 34.93 71.89 -30.39
N PRO A 107 35.70 72.66 -29.59
CA PRO A 107 37.07 73.04 -29.93
C PRO A 107 38.04 71.86 -29.81
N GLU A 108 37.70 70.89 -28.96
CA GLU A 108 38.40 69.63 -28.69
C GLU A 108 37.38 68.53 -28.35
N ASP A 109 37.84 67.30 -28.23
CA ASP A 109 36.99 66.16 -27.83
C ASP A 109 36.54 66.32 -26.37
N ILE A 110 35.23 66.35 -26.14
CA ILE A 110 34.66 66.49 -24.80
C ILE A 110 34.14 65.13 -24.33
N HIS A 111 34.70 64.65 -23.22
CA HIS A 111 34.30 63.39 -22.62
C HIS A 111 33.09 63.56 -21.69
N ILE A 112 32.06 62.77 -21.95
CA ILE A 112 30.88 62.61 -21.09
C ILE A 112 31.04 61.26 -20.36
N PRO A 113 31.37 61.25 -19.07
CA PRO A 113 31.54 60.01 -18.34
C PRO A 113 30.20 59.29 -18.15
N ALA A 114 30.26 57.96 -18.03
CA ALA A 114 29.13 57.19 -17.52
C ALA A 114 28.78 57.67 -16.09
N GLY A 115 27.49 57.68 -15.75
CA GLY A 115 27.00 58.20 -14.47
C GLY A 115 26.77 59.72 -14.43
N THR A 116 26.87 60.41 -15.56
CA THR A 116 26.53 61.84 -15.65
C THR A 116 25.04 62.03 -15.39
N LEU A 117 24.69 62.85 -14.39
CA LEU A 117 23.30 63.08 -13.99
C LEU A 117 22.59 64.11 -14.87
N VAL A 118 21.39 63.76 -15.29
CA VAL A 118 20.44 64.59 -16.03
C VAL A 118 19.13 64.62 -15.24
N ALA A 119 18.60 65.81 -15.00
CA ALA A 119 17.39 66.02 -14.20
C ALA A 119 16.37 66.87 -14.97
N GLY A 120 15.12 66.79 -14.53
CA GLY A 120 13.99 67.50 -15.11
C GLY A 120 12.93 67.80 -14.07
N ARG A 121 11.96 68.65 -14.42
CA ARG A 121 10.83 68.93 -13.53
C ARG A 121 9.89 67.72 -13.50
N ASP A 122 9.46 67.32 -12.30
CA ASP A 122 8.55 66.19 -12.08
C ASP A 122 9.04 64.87 -12.75
N ALA A 123 10.36 64.71 -12.87
CA ALA A 123 11.03 63.54 -13.43
C ALA A 123 12.14 63.04 -12.49
N PRO A 124 12.40 61.72 -12.44
CA PRO A 124 13.47 61.17 -11.62
C PRO A 124 14.84 61.57 -12.19
N PRO A 125 15.89 61.66 -11.37
CA PRO A 125 17.24 61.85 -11.87
C PRO A 125 17.65 60.64 -12.72
N CYS A 126 18.10 60.91 -13.94
CA CYS A 126 18.64 59.92 -14.86
C CYS A 126 20.15 60.04 -14.94
N ALA A 127 20.85 58.93 -15.22
CA ALA A 127 22.29 58.94 -15.45
C ALA A 127 22.64 58.29 -16.78
N THR A 128 23.73 58.74 -17.40
CA THR A 128 24.30 58.10 -18.58
C THR A 128 24.75 56.66 -18.26
N ILE A 129 24.36 55.72 -19.11
CA ILE A 129 24.66 54.28 -18.93
C ILE A 129 26.08 53.97 -19.42
N GLU A 130 26.50 54.66 -20.46
CA GLU A 130 27.77 54.50 -21.15
C GLU A 130 28.49 55.84 -21.28
N PRO A 131 29.83 55.85 -21.33
CA PRO A 131 30.57 57.06 -21.65
C PRO A 131 30.39 57.40 -23.13
N ALA A 132 30.41 58.70 -23.44
CA ALA A 132 30.37 59.19 -24.82
C ALA A 132 31.37 60.33 -25.00
N VAL A 133 31.73 60.60 -26.25
CA VAL A 133 32.62 61.70 -26.60
C VAL A 133 31.91 62.58 -27.61
N LEU A 134 31.78 63.87 -27.30
CA LEU A 134 31.42 64.87 -28.29
C LEU A 134 32.69 65.21 -29.06
N ALA A 135 32.81 64.70 -30.29
CA ALA A 135 34.00 64.87 -31.10
C ALA A 135 34.22 66.34 -31.50
N ARG A 136 35.49 66.72 -31.64
CA ARG A 136 35.88 68.03 -32.14
C ARG A 136 35.18 68.35 -33.46
N GLY A 137 34.58 69.54 -33.55
CA GLY A 137 33.82 69.98 -34.72
C GLY A 137 32.32 69.61 -34.71
N GLU A 138 31.89 68.69 -33.84
CA GLU A 138 30.48 68.38 -33.65
C GLU A 138 29.81 69.31 -32.64
N ARG A 139 28.47 69.35 -32.67
CA ARG A 139 27.65 70.22 -31.79
C ARG A 139 26.77 69.47 -30.82
N ALA A 140 26.51 68.19 -31.05
CA ALA A 140 25.68 67.39 -30.18
C ALA A 140 26.04 65.91 -30.25
N VAL A 141 25.85 65.19 -29.14
CA VAL A 141 26.05 63.75 -29.03
C VAL A 141 24.89 63.13 -28.25
N SER A 142 24.40 62.00 -28.73
CA SER A 142 23.31 61.25 -28.10
C SER A 142 23.89 60.13 -27.23
N VAL A 143 23.42 60.02 -25.99
CA VAL A 143 23.92 59.04 -25.01
C VAL A 143 22.74 58.35 -24.35
N GLY A 144 22.82 57.03 -24.18
CA GLY A 144 21.82 56.27 -23.43
C GLY A 144 21.77 56.70 -21.96
N ILE A 145 20.57 57.00 -21.47
CA ILE A 145 20.33 57.35 -20.06
C ILE A 145 19.32 56.40 -19.41
N ARG A 146 19.46 56.23 -18.09
CA ARG A 146 18.59 55.40 -17.25
C ARG A 146 18.26 56.11 -15.95
N ALA A 147 17.01 56.02 -15.52
CA ALA A 147 16.59 56.53 -14.21
C ALA A 147 17.34 55.83 -13.06
N GLN A 148 17.76 56.60 -12.07
CA GLN A 148 18.43 56.07 -10.87
C GLN A 148 17.45 55.37 -9.92
N GLU A 149 16.18 55.77 -9.97
CA GLU A 149 15.11 55.26 -9.13
C GLU A 149 13.94 54.79 -10.00
N THR A 150 13.11 53.92 -9.44
CA THR A 150 11.87 53.48 -10.09
C THR A 150 10.89 54.65 -10.16
N PHE A 151 10.33 54.89 -11.34
CA PHE A 151 9.38 55.97 -11.57
C PHE A 151 8.22 55.50 -12.43
N ASP A 152 6.98 55.73 -11.98
CA ASP A 152 5.78 55.10 -12.55
C ASP A 152 5.22 55.82 -13.78
N LYS A 153 5.52 57.10 -13.94
CA LYS A 153 5.06 57.90 -15.08
C LYS A 153 6.12 57.87 -16.21
N PRO A 154 5.71 57.89 -17.48
CA PRO A 154 6.66 58.13 -18.57
C PRO A 154 7.26 59.53 -18.42
N VAL A 155 8.54 59.67 -18.74
CA VAL A 155 9.18 60.98 -18.87
C VAL A 155 9.09 61.37 -20.33
N VAL A 156 8.35 62.43 -20.63
CA VAL A 156 8.10 62.86 -22.01
C VAL A 156 9.30 63.59 -22.59
N ALA A 157 9.38 63.71 -23.92
CA ALA A 157 10.39 64.50 -24.61
C ALA A 157 10.55 65.92 -24.00
N ASP A 158 11.79 66.38 -23.92
CA ASP A 158 12.22 67.69 -23.37
C ASP A 158 11.96 67.94 -21.89
N GLN A 159 11.44 66.96 -21.15
CA GLN A 159 11.23 67.07 -19.71
C GLN A 159 12.54 67.07 -18.91
N LEU A 160 13.57 66.37 -19.40
CA LEU A 160 14.92 66.33 -18.81
C LEU A 160 15.80 67.40 -19.44
N ASN A 161 15.97 68.54 -18.77
CA ASN A 161 16.64 69.71 -19.35
C ASN A 161 17.70 70.36 -18.45
N VAL A 162 17.99 69.78 -17.28
CA VAL A 162 18.95 70.31 -16.31
C VAL A 162 20.08 69.31 -16.11
N MET A 163 21.33 69.79 -16.08
CA MET A 163 22.48 69.03 -15.59
C MET A 163 22.82 69.52 -14.18
N PRO A 164 22.51 68.76 -13.12
CA PRO A 164 22.86 69.17 -11.74
C PRO A 164 24.37 69.35 -11.53
N ARG A 165 25.18 68.59 -12.29
CA ARG A 165 26.64 68.72 -12.34
C ARG A 165 27.07 68.95 -13.79
N PRO A 166 27.19 70.22 -14.22
CA PRO A 166 27.57 70.54 -15.60
C PRO A 166 28.94 69.98 -15.97
N ILE A 167 29.07 69.48 -17.20
CA ILE A 167 30.35 69.05 -17.79
C ILE A 167 30.98 70.26 -18.48
N ALA A 168 32.28 70.47 -18.27
CA ALA A 168 33.01 71.54 -18.95
C ALA A 168 32.90 71.39 -20.47
N GLY A 169 32.42 72.43 -21.14
CA GLY A 169 32.22 72.42 -22.58
C GLY A 169 30.89 71.86 -23.05
N ILE A 170 29.96 71.41 -22.20
CA ILE A 170 28.57 71.10 -22.62
C ILE A 170 27.63 72.18 -22.09
N GLU A 171 26.77 72.73 -22.95
CA GLU A 171 25.94 73.90 -22.61
C GLU A 171 24.50 73.52 -22.28
N SER A 172 23.95 72.49 -22.93
CA SER A 172 22.58 72.04 -22.70
C SER A 172 22.45 70.54 -22.79
N VAL A 173 21.46 70.00 -22.07
CA VAL A 173 21.01 68.62 -22.18
C VAL A 173 19.52 68.61 -22.44
N ARG A 174 19.04 67.71 -23.29
CA ARG A 174 17.61 67.45 -23.51
C ARG A 174 17.36 65.99 -23.84
N ASN A 175 16.23 65.42 -23.49
CA ASN A 175 15.81 64.12 -24.01
C ASN A 175 14.93 64.31 -25.26
N PRO A 176 15.37 63.95 -26.47
CA PRO A 176 14.59 64.19 -27.69
C PRO A 176 13.35 63.29 -27.82
N GLY A 177 13.26 62.23 -27.03
CA GLY A 177 12.12 61.31 -27.00
C GLY A 177 11.77 60.88 -25.59
N ASP A 178 10.67 60.14 -25.48
CA ASP A 178 10.17 59.66 -24.20
C ASP A 178 11.07 58.58 -23.60
N LEU A 179 11.23 58.58 -22.28
CA LEU A 179 11.82 57.47 -21.56
C LEU A 179 10.70 56.53 -21.10
N LEU A 180 10.84 55.25 -21.45
CA LEU A 180 9.86 54.21 -21.16
C LEU A 180 10.51 53.06 -20.38
N ARG A 181 9.71 52.32 -19.61
CA ARG A 181 10.19 51.09 -18.96
C ARG A 181 10.26 49.99 -20.01
N ARG A 182 11.41 49.36 -20.17
CA ARG A 182 11.58 48.24 -21.10
C ARG A 182 10.98 46.92 -20.60
N GLN A 183 10.79 46.79 -19.29
CA GLN A 183 10.18 45.61 -18.67
C GLN A 183 9.07 46.02 -17.73
N ARG A 184 7.89 45.42 -17.93
CA ARG A 184 6.74 45.55 -17.04
C ARG A 184 6.99 44.72 -15.78
N GLU A 185 6.49 45.21 -14.65
CA GLU A 185 6.44 44.45 -13.42
C GLU A 185 5.44 43.30 -13.51
N GLU A 186 5.84 42.14 -12.99
CA GLU A 186 5.00 40.95 -12.89
C GLU A 186 3.83 41.21 -11.94
N THR A 187 2.61 41.00 -12.44
CA THR A 187 1.38 41.15 -11.65
C THR A 187 1.18 40.00 -10.68
N ASP A 188 0.32 40.19 -9.68
CA ASP A 188 -0.02 39.14 -8.71
C ASP A 188 -0.60 37.90 -9.38
N ALA A 189 -1.44 38.07 -10.39
CA ALA A 189 -2.00 36.95 -11.15
C ALA A 189 -0.92 36.14 -11.89
N GLU A 190 0.03 36.81 -12.54
CA GLU A 190 1.14 36.16 -13.24
C GLU A 190 2.10 35.45 -12.26
N LEU A 191 2.44 36.11 -11.14
CA LEU A 191 3.27 35.53 -10.09
C LEU A 191 2.63 34.29 -9.49
N ARG A 192 1.32 34.35 -9.21
CA ARG A 192 0.54 33.21 -8.68
C ARG A 192 0.52 32.05 -9.66
N LEU A 193 0.26 32.32 -10.94
CA LEU A 193 0.24 31.28 -11.97
C LEU A 193 1.61 30.60 -12.13
N ARG A 194 2.69 31.37 -12.05
CA ARG A 194 4.06 30.83 -12.05
C ARG A 194 4.36 29.99 -10.82
N ALA A 195 3.93 30.42 -9.64
CA ALA A 195 4.08 29.67 -8.39
C ALA A 195 3.31 28.33 -8.45
N GLN A 196 2.06 28.34 -8.91
CA GLN A 196 1.28 27.13 -9.14
C GLN A 196 1.95 26.20 -10.16
N GLY A 197 2.49 26.77 -11.24
CA GLY A 197 3.24 26.02 -12.25
C GLY A 197 4.46 25.29 -11.66
N LEU A 198 5.19 25.92 -10.74
CA LEU A 198 6.34 25.30 -10.07
C LEU A 198 5.94 24.14 -9.15
N VAL A 199 4.86 24.30 -8.37
CA VAL A 199 4.33 23.22 -7.53
C VAL A 199 3.88 22.03 -8.38
N ARG A 200 3.20 22.30 -9.50
CA ARG A 200 2.81 21.24 -10.46
C ARG A 200 4.03 20.58 -11.07
N ALA A 201 5.01 21.35 -11.53
CA ALA A 201 6.23 20.81 -12.14
C ALA A 201 7.02 19.91 -11.18
N ALA A 202 7.13 20.30 -9.90
CA ALA A 202 7.76 19.48 -8.86
C ALA A 202 7.04 18.13 -8.64
N ASN A 203 5.74 18.06 -8.95
CA ASN A 203 4.89 16.89 -8.83
C ASN A 203 4.64 16.19 -10.19
N THR A 204 5.54 16.34 -11.17
CA THR A 204 5.43 15.65 -12.48
C THR A 204 6.75 14.97 -12.85
N GLY A 205 6.69 13.93 -13.67
CA GLY A 205 7.88 13.26 -14.20
C GLY A 205 8.63 12.35 -13.21
N THR A 206 8.10 12.12 -12.00
CA THR A 206 8.67 11.21 -11.00
C THR A 206 7.78 9.98 -10.81
N VAL A 207 8.36 8.88 -10.32
CA VAL A 207 7.62 7.65 -9.97
C VAL A 207 6.49 7.98 -8.99
N SER A 208 6.77 8.74 -7.93
CA SER A 208 5.76 9.13 -6.94
C SER A 208 4.64 9.99 -7.51
N ALA A 209 4.93 10.87 -8.47
CA ALA A 209 3.91 11.67 -9.16
C ALA A 209 2.93 10.79 -9.97
N ILE A 210 3.45 9.78 -10.64
CA ILE A 210 2.66 8.84 -11.44
C ILE A 210 1.80 7.95 -10.53
N GLU A 211 2.36 7.46 -9.43
CA GLU A 211 1.60 6.71 -8.43
C GLU A 211 0.47 7.56 -7.83
N GLU A 212 0.76 8.81 -7.46
CA GLU A 212 -0.25 9.70 -6.88
C GLU A 212 -1.32 10.10 -7.90
N ALA A 213 -0.96 10.27 -9.17
CA ALA A 213 -1.90 10.51 -10.25
C ALA A 213 -2.92 9.36 -10.37
N ALA A 214 -2.46 8.11 -10.28
CA ALA A 214 -3.32 6.94 -10.25
C ALA A 214 -4.16 6.85 -8.96
N ARG A 215 -3.56 7.12 -7.78
CA ARG A 215 -4.29 7.16 -6.49
C ARG A 215 -5.40 8.19 -6.46
N SER A 216 -5.16 9.36 -7.05
CA SER A 216 -6.15 10.43 -7.13
C SER A 216 -7.38 10.07 -7.98
N ALA A 217 -7.27 9.07 -8.87
CA ALA A 217 -8.38 8.51 -9.63
C ALA A 217 -9.16 7.44 -8.85
N GLY A 218 -8.73 7.09 -7.64
CA GLY A 218 -9.36 6.09 -6.78
C GLY A 218 -8.68 4.72 -6.79
N ILE A 219 -7.45 4.61 -7.28
CA ILE A 219 -6.69 3.34 -7.36
C ILE A 219 -5.67 3.25 -6.23
N ALA A 220 -5.83 2.32 -5.29
CA ALA A 220 -4.95 2.23 -4.13
C ALA A 220 -3.57 1.64 -4.48
N GLU A 221 -3.55 0.55 -5.26
CA GLU A 221 -2.34 -0.19 -5.61
C GLU A 221 -1.86 0.15 -7.01
N VAL A 222 -0.62 0.63 -7.09
CA VAL A 222 0.03 1.04 -8.33
C VAL A 222 1.46 0.52 -8.30
N HIS A 223 1.87 -0.15 -9.37
CA HIS A 223 3.24 -0.59 -9.56
C HIS A 223 3.79 -0.09 -10.88
N ILE A 224 4.99 0.48 -10.88
CA ILE A 224 5.60 1.07 -12.07
C ILE A 224 6.82 0.22 -12.44
N ILE A 225 6.82 -0.26 -13.67
CA ILE A 225 7.93 -0.98 -14.28
C ILE A 225 8.61 -0.03 -15.24
N GLU A 226 9.81 0.42 -14.87
CA GLU A 226 10.66 1.21 -15.75
C GLU A 226 11.35 0.30 -16.75
N GLN A 227 11.42 0.75 -18.01
CA GLN A 227 12.11 0.04 -19.09
C GLN A 227 11.66 -1.43 -19.21
N PRO A 228 10.36 -1.70 -19.45
CA PRO A 228 9.88 -3.06 -19.58
C PRO A 228 10.65 -3.79 -20.70
N GLY A 229 11.22 -4.95 -20.38
CA GLY A 229 12.07 -5.70 -21.31
C GLY A 229 13.38 -4.99 -21.70
N GLY A 230 13.83 -4.03 -20.88
CA GLY A 230 15.03 -3.23 -21.14
C GLY A 230 14.86 -2.15 -22.21
N GLN A 231 13.63 -1.82 -22.62
CA GLN A 231 13.37 -0.79 -23.63
C GLN A 231 13.44 0.63 -23.01
N PRO A 232 14.47 1.44 -23.34
CA PRO A 232 14.58 2.79 -22.81
C PRO A 232 13.45 3.68 -23.35
N GLY A 233 12.97 4.60 -22.52
CA GLY A 233 11.90 5.52 -22.94
C GLY A 233 10.49 4.93 -22.85
N MET A 234 10.31 3.75 -22.24
CA MET A 234 9.00 3.18 -21.96
C MET A 234 8.85 2.86 -20.47
N MET A 235 7.65 3.04 -19.95
CA MET A 235 7.26 2.56 -18.63
C MET A 235 5.88 1.90 -18.70
N THR A 236 5.69 0.85 -17.90
CA THR A 236 4.38 0.23 -17.70
C THR A 236 3.88 0.55 -16.31
N VAL A 237 2.70 1.17 -16.21
CA VAL A 237 2.00 1.42 -14.96
C VAL A 237 0.93 0.35 -14.80
N VAL A 238 1.10 -0.50 -13.79
CA VAL A 238 0.21 -1.61 -13.46
C VAL A 238 -0.71 -1.17 -12.34
N LEU A 239 -2.01 -1.24 -12.58
CA LEU A 239 -3.06 -0.86 -11.63
C LEU A 239 -3.58 -2.13 -10.95
N GLY A 240 -3.38 -2.23 -9.63
CA GLY A 240 -3.47 -3.47 -8.86
C GLY A 240 -4.78 -3.74 -8.14
N ASP A 241 -5.67 -2.76 -8.07
CA ASP A 241 -6.96 -2.89 -7.40
C ASP A 241 -7.79 -4.01 -8.05
N ALA A 242 -8.51 -4.77 -7.23
CA ALA A 242 -9.44 -5.77 -7.72
C ALA A 242 -10.59 -5.07 -8.47
N GLU A 243 -10.92 -5.58 -9.66
CA GLU A 243 -12.08 -5.13 -10.45
C GLU A 243 -12.15 -3.62 -10.70
N ILE A 244 -11.18 -3.06 -11.43
CA ILE A 244 -11.19 -1.64 -11.81
C ILE A 244 -12.22 -1.39 -12.94
N PRO A 245 -13.31 -0.64 -12.70
CA PRO A 245 -14.27 -0.31 -13.74
C PRO A 245 -13.63 0.49 -14.87
N ASP A 246 -14.07 0.28 -16.11
CA ASP A 246 -13.58 1.03 -17.29
C ASP A 246 -13.51 2.56 -17.11
N PRO A 247 -14.53 3.26 -16.55
CA PRO A 247 -14.43 4.71 -16.38
C PRO A 247 -13.32 5.13 -15.41
N VAL A 248 -13.07 4.35 -14.36
CA VAL A 248 -11.99 4.62 -13.38
C VAL A 248 -10.64 4.36 -14.01
N PHE A 249 -10.52 3.27 -14.79
CA PHE A 249 -9.31 2.94 -15.53
C PHE A 249 -8.94 4.04 -16.54
N GLU A 250 -9.92 4.54 -17.29
CA GLU A 250 -9.73 5.61 -18.26
C GLU A 250 -9.34 6.94 -17.59
N GLU A 251 -9.96 7.29 -16.46
CA GLU A 251 -9.60 8.46 -15.69
C GLU A 251 -8.16 8.36 -15.15
N ALA A 252 -7.77 7.22 -14.59
CA ALA A 252 -6.41 6.99 -14.12
C ALA A 252 -5.39 7.11 -15.26
N ARG A 253 -5.69 6.52 -16.42
CA ARG A 253 -4.85 6.61 -17.62
C ARG A 253 -4.64 8.06 -18.05
N ASN A 254 -5.70 8.87 -18.07
CA ASN A 254 -5.62 10.29 -18.43
C ASN A 254 -4.77 11.10 -17.43
N ARG A 255 -4.90 10.82 -16.13
CA ARG A 255 -4.10 11.49 -15.09
C ARG A 255 -2.62 11.10 -15.14
N ILE A 256 -2.33 9.82 -15.36
CA ILE A 256 -0.95 9.34 -15.57
C ILE A 256 -0.33 10.03 -16.79
N GLU A 257 -1.05 10.14 -17.90
CA GLU A 257 -0.56 10.82 -19.09
C GLU A 257 -0.29 12.32 -18.84
N ALA A 258 -1.10 12.98 -18.02
CA ALA A 258 -0.92 14.40 -17.69
C ALA A 258 0.34 14.68 -16.86
N VAL A 259 0.81 13.71 -16.06
CA VAL A 259 2.04 13.85 -15.23
C VAL A 259 3.27 13.22 -15.88
N ARG A 260 3.09 12.51 -17.00
CA ARG A 260 4.15 11.83 -17.73
C ARG A 260 5.19 12.83 -18.25
N PRO A 261 6.49 12.56 -18.10
CA PRO A 261 7.54 13.42 -18.66
C PRO A 261 7.60 13.28 -20.18
N ALA A 262 8.03 14.33 -20.88
CA ALA A 262 8.21 14.28 -22.33
C ALA A 262 9.24 13.20 -22.75
N GLY A 263 8.95 12.47 -23.82
CA GLY A 263 9.86 11.45 -24.38
C GLY A 263 9.76 10.05 -23.74
N ILE A 264 8.99 9.88 -22.66
CA ILE A 264 8.67 8.56 -22.08
C ILE A 264 7.29 8.12 -22.56
N PHE A 265 7.13 6.88 -23.04
CA PHE A 265 5.81 6.31 -23.35
C PHE A 265 5.25 5.59 -22.13
N ALA A 266 4.08 6.00 -21.65
CA ALA A 266 3.38 5.39 -20.52
C ALA A 266 2.34 4.38 -21.02
N ARG A 267 2.54 3.10 -20.72
CA ARG A 267 1.53 2.06 -20.95
C ARG A 267 0.80 1.78 -19.64
N CYS A 268 -0.51 1.99 -19.60
CA CYS A 268 -1.33 1.64 -18.43
C CYS A 268 -1.97 0.27 -18.64
N GLU A 269 -1.81 -0.65 -17.70
CA GLU A 269 -2.37 -2.01 -17.73
C GLU A 269 -3.03 -2.36 -16.41
N ARG A 270 -4.05 -3.23 -16.46
CA ARG A 270 -4.62 -3.85 -15.26
C ARG A 270 -3.72 -5.00 -14.81
N ALA A 271 -3.57 -5.19 -13.50
CA ALA A 271 -2.89 -6.35 -12.98
C ALA A 271 -3.59 -7.64 -13.41
N ILE A 272 -2.80 -8.63 -13.84
CA ILE A 272 -3.31 -9.97 -14.14
C ILE A 272 -3.56 -10.66 -12.81
N THR A 273 -4.80 -11.01 -12.51
CA THR A 273 -5.11 -11.72 -11.27
C THR A 273 -4.90 -13.22 -11.43
N VAL A 274 -4.06 -13.80 -10.56
CA VAL A 274 -3.83 -15.23 -10.43
C VAL A 274 -4.37 -15.68 -9.08
N TYR A 275 -5.34 -16.58 -9.07
CA TYR A 275 -5.91 -17.13 -7.86
C TYR A 275 -5.09 -18.34 -7.40
N ALA A 276 -4.76 -18.42 -6.12
CA ALA A 276 -4.11 -19.58 -5.55
C ALA A 276 -5.14 -20.44 -4.81
N GLN A 277 -5.17 -21.75 -5.09
CA GLN A 277 -5.84 -22.73 -4.24
C GLN A 277 -4.79 -23.44 -3.39
N ILE A 278 -4.99 -23.40 -2.07
CA ILE A 278 -4.11 -24.06 -1.10
C ILE A 278 -4.77 -25.37 -0.69
N THR A 279 -4.09 -26.50 -0.89
CA THR A 279 -4.61 -27.83 -0.54
C THR A 279 -3.59 -28.57 0.32
N ALA A 280 -3.90 -28.80 1.60
CA ALA A 280 -2.96 -29.36 2.57
C ALA A 280 -3.62 -30.37 3.50
N THR A 281 -2.88 -31.42 3.84
CA THR A 281 -3.21 -32.30 4.95
C THR A 281 -2.32 -31.93 6.13
N LEU A 282 -2.92 -31.49 7.23
CA LEU A 282 -2.28 -31.02 8.44
C LEU A 282 -2.25 -32.15 9.48
N GLU A 283 -1.07 -32.50 9.95
CA GLU A 283 -0.89 -33.47 11.02
C GLU A 283 -1.12 -32.80 12.37
N VAL A 284 -1.99 -33.38 13.21
CA VAL A 284 -2.31 -32.87 14.55
C VAL A 284 -1.98 -33.88 15.64
N ASP A 285 -1.75 -33.38 16.86
CA ASP A 285 -1.34 -34.16 18.03
C ASP A 285 -2.35 -35.22 18.51
N SER A 286 -3.63 -34.95 18.31
CA SER A 286 -4.72 -35.74 18.86
C SER A 286 -5.96 -35.62 17.97
N GLN A 287 -6.88 -36.58 18.11
CA GLN A 287 -8.21 -36.40 17.52
C GLN A 287 -8.92 -35.26 18.22
N ARG A 288 -9.42 -34.33 17.40
CA ARG A 288 -10.15 -33.15 17.85
C ARG A 288 -11.59 -33.21 17.38
N ASP A 289 -12.47 -32.60 18.15
CA ASP A 289 -13.88 -32.53 17.79
C ASP A 289 -14.09 -31.62 16.57
N GLU A 290 -15.18 -31.86 15.84
CA GLU A 290 -15.53 -31.15 14.60
C GLU A 290 -15.55 -29.61 14.78
N ARG A 291 -15.98 -29.14 15.95
CA ARG A 291 -16.02 -27.70 16.27
C ARG A 291 -14.62 -27.10 16.36
N GLU A 292 -13.68 -27.80 16.98
CA GLU A 292 -12.30 -27.34 17.13
C GLU A 292 -11.57 -27.37 15.79
N ARG A 293 -11.78 -28.42 14.99
CA ARG A 293 -11.20 -28.53 13.64
C ARG A 293 -11.60 -27.34 12.77
N LYS A 294 -12.89 -27.00 12.75
CA LYS A 294 -13.40 -25.83 12.03
C LYS A 294 -12.84 -24.50 12.53
N ALA A 295 -12.63 -24.37 13.85
CA ALA A 295 -12.04 -23.15 14.41
C ALA A 295 -10.57 -22.97 13.99
N ILE A 296 -9.80 -24.07 13.97
CA ILE A 296 -8.41 -24.07 13.51
C ILE A 296 -8.35 -23.75 12.00
N GLU A 297 -9.18 -24.41 11.20
CA GLU A 297 -9.27 -24.18 9.76
C GLU A 297 -9.62 -22.71 9.44
N ALA A 298 -10.59 -22.13 10.13
CA ALA A 298 -10.96 -20.72 9.96
C ALA A 298 -9.80 -19.77 10.33
N THR A 299 -9.10 -20.06 11.42
CA THR A 299 -7.95 -19.27 11.89
C THR A 299 -6.81 -19.31 10.87
N LEU A 300 -6.45 -20.51 10.41
CA LEU A 300 -5.42 -20.71 9.39
C LEU A 300 -5.83 -20.05 8.06
N THR A 301 -7.09 -20.20 7.65
CA THR A 301 -7.61 -19.58 6.42
C THR A 301 -7.48 -18.06 6.48
N GLN A 302 -7.81 -17.44 7.62
CA GLN A 302 -7.64 -15.99 7.79
C GLN A 302 -6.17 -15.58 7.75
N GLN A 303 -5.27 -16.29 8.44
CA GLN A 303 -3.83 -15.99 8.40
C GLN A 303 -3.23 -16.11 6.99
N LEU A 304 -3.70 -17.09 6.21
CA LEU A 304 -3.32 -17.26 4.81
C LEU A 304 -3.86 -16.09 3.95
N ALA A 305 -5.12 -15.71 4.15
CA ALA A 305 -5.74 -14.57 3.47
C ALA A 305 -5.02 -13.26 3.76
N ASP A 306 -4.69 -12.98 5.03
CA ASP A 306 -3.97 -11.78 5.44
C ASP A 306 -2.56 -11.74 4.82
N TYR A 307 -1.85 -12.86 4.82
CA TYR A 307 -0.52 -12.95 4.21
C TYR A 307 -0.56 -12.73 2.69
N VAL A 308 -1.44 -13.43 1.98
CA VAL A 308 -1.54 -13.28 0.51
C VAL A 308 -2.05 -11.89 0.13
N GLY A 309 -2.97 -11.31 0.92
CA GLY A 309 -3.47 -9.95 0.70
C GLY A 309 -2.39 -8.87 0.79
N GLN A 310 -1.32 -9.10 1.56
CA GLN A 310 -0.18 -8.19 1.68
C GLN A 310 0.85 -8.34 0.55
N LEU A 311 0.72 -9.32 -0.34
CA LEU A 311 1.69 -9.52 -1.41
C LEU A 311 1.54 -8.42 -2.48
N PRO A 312 2.63 -7.69 -2.80
CA PRO A 312 2.60 -6.69 -3.85
C PRO A 312 2.50 -7.34 -5.24
N ILE A 313 2.13 -6.54 -6.23
CA ILE A 313 2.15 -6.94 -7.64
C ILE A 313 3.55 -7.47 -8.01
N GLY A 314 3.59 -8.57 -8.75
CA GLY A 314 4.82 -9.24 -9.15
C GLY A 314 5.46 -10.13 -8.08
N ALA A 315 4.95 -10.17 -6.86
CA ALA A 315 5.49 -11.03 -5.82
C ALA A 315 5.16 -12.51 -6.06
N THR A 316 6.16 -13.36 -5.89
CA THR A 316 6.01 -14.81 -5.89
C THR A 316 5.41 -15.29 -4.57
N LEU A 317 4.33 -16.05 -4.63
CA LEU A 317 3.78 -16.78 -3.49
C LEU A 317 4.63 -18.04 -3.25
N ARG A 318 5.36 -18.05 -2.14
CA ARG A 318 6.30 -19.13 -1.82
C ARG A 318 5.65 -20.26 -1.05
N GLU A 319 5.78 -21.49 -1.53
CA GLU A 319 5.28 -22.70 -0.88
C GLU A 319 5.84 -22.83 0.54
N ALA A 320 7.15 -22.58 0.70
CA ALA A 320 7.82 -22.65 2.00
C ALA A 320 7.23 -21.68 3.04
N LYS A 321 6.75 -20.51 2.61
CA LYS A 321 6.16 -19.52 3.52
C LYS A 321 4.75 -19.93 3.93
N ILE A 322 3.96 -20.48 2.99
CA ILE A 322 2.66 -21.08 3.31
C ILE A 322 2.81 -22.24 4.28
N ARG A 323 3.76 -23.14 4.03
CA ARG A 323 4.09 -24.24 4.94
C ARG A 323 4.45 -23.73 6.33
N ALA A 324 5.27 -22.68 6.43
CA ALA A 324 5.64 -22.08 7.71
C ALA A 324 4.46 -21.45 8.47
N ILE A 325 3.49 -20.85 7.77
CA ILE A 325 2.26 -20.32 8.38
C ILE A 325 1.43 -21.47 8.94
N LEU A 326 1.24 -22.54 8.15
CA LEU A 326 0.49 -23.72 8.56
C LEU A 326 1.12 -24.43 9.77
N THR A 327 2.44 -24.66 9.76
CA THR A 327 3.17 -25.26 10.89
C THR A 327 3.34 -24.30 12.08
N GLY A 328 3.07 -23.01 11.91
CA GLY A 328 3.19 -22.00 12.96
C GLY A 328 2.05 -22.06 13.97
N HIS A 329 0.95 -22.74 13.64
CA HIS A 329 -0.19 -22.93 14.52
C HIS A 329 0.10 -24.04 15.54
N GLU A 330 -0.16 -23.78 16.82
CA GLU A 330 0.19 -24.69 17.95
C GLU A 330 -0.33 -26.12 17.81
N ALA A 331 -1.48 -26.29 17.17
CA ALA A 331 -2.12 -27.60 16.96
C ALA A 331 -1.51 -28.41 15.81
N VAL A 332 -0.67 -27.82 14.94
CA VAL A 332 -0.15 -28.45 13.72
C VAL A 332 1.28 -28.93 13.95
N ILE A 333 1.50 -30.23 13.83
CA ILE A 333 2.82 -30.87 13.95
C ILE A 333 3.53 -30.91 12.59
N GLY A 334 2.77 -31.17 11.54
CA GLY A 334 3.29 -31.44 10.20
C GLY A 334 2.33 -30.98 9.11
N VAL A 335 2.87 -30.78 7.91
CA VAL A 335 2.09 -30.36 6.73
C VAL A 335 2.52 -31.24 5.57
N GLU A 336 1.57 -31.94 4.96
CA GLU A 336 1.79 -32.79 3.80
C GLU A 336 0.87 -32.37 2.63
N PRO A 337 1.30 -32.60 1.38
CA PRO A 337 0.41 -32.48 0.22
C PRO A 337 -0.76 -33.47 0.35
N THR A 338 -1.94 -33.10 -0.17
CA THR A 338 -3.11 -33.99 -0.12
C THR A 338 -3.11 -34.92 -1.33
N GLY A 339 -2.67 -36.16 -1.14
CA GLY A 339 -2.56 -37.14 -2.22
C GLY A 339 -1.54 -36.72 -3.27
N THR A 340 -1.95 -36.62 -4.53
CA THR A 340 -1.09 -36.18 -5.65
C THR A 340 -1.19 -34.68 -5.94
N LEU A 341 -2.05 -33.94 -5.22
CA LEU A 341 -2.21 -32.51 -5.44
C LEU A 341 -1.07 -31.72 -4.79
N PRO A 342 -0.44 -30.76 -5.51
CA PRO A 342 0.55 -29.88 -4.91
C PRO A 342 -0.08 -28.99 -3.84
N LEU A 343 0.75 -28.46 -2.94
CA LEU A 343 0.28 -27.57 -1.87
C LEU A 343 -0.39 -26.31 -2.45
N LEU A 344 0.16 -25.79 -3.56
CA LEU A 344 -0.31 -24.60 -4.26
C LEU A 344 -0.71 -24.95 -5.69
N THR A 345 -1.94 -24.60 -6.06
CA THR A 345 -2.44 -24.73 -7.43
C THR A 345 -2.88 -23.35 -7.95
N PRO A 346 -2.25 -22.79 -9.00
CA PRO A 346 -2.65 -21.51 -9.58
C PRO A 346 -3.84 -21.67 -10.53
N TYR A 347 -4.76 -20.71 -10.49
CA TYR A 347 -5.93 -20.56 -11.34
C TYR A 347 -5.97 -19.15 -11.95
N ALA A 348 -6.50 -19.04 -13.15
CA ALA A 348 -6.80 -17.76 -13.79
C ALA A 348 -8.12 -17.86 -14.54
N TYR A 349 -8.81 -16.74 -14.72
CA TYR A 349 -10.00 -16.70 -15.56
C TYR A 349 -9.61 -16.85 -17.05
N GLY A 350 -10.23 -17.82 -17.73
CA GLY A 350 -10.16 -17.96 -19.18
C GLY A 350 -11.02 -16.92 -19.90
N GLU A 351 -10.91 -16.85 -21.23
CA GLU A 351 -11.72 -15.97 -22.08
C GLU A 351 -13.23 -16.24 -21.96
N ASP A 352 -13.61 -17.44 -21.52
CA ASP A 352 -14.97 -17.89 -21.26
C ASP A 352 -15.49 -17.51 -19.86
N GLY A 353 -14.70 -16.77 -19.07
CA GLY A 353 -15.05 -16.32 -17.72
C GLY A 353 -15.01 -17.43 -16.67
N LYS A 354 -14.42 -18.59 -16.97
CA LYS A 354 -14.27 -19.70 -16.01
C LYS A 354 -12.86 -19.75 -15.43
N LEU A 355 -12.75 -20.14 -14.16
CA LEU A 355 -11.47 -20.40 -13.51
C LEU A 355 -10.88 -21.70 -14.06
N VAL A 356 -9.69 -21.61 -14.66
CA VAL A 356 -8.94 -22.75 -15.19
C VAL A 356 -7.60 -22.84 -14.47
N ALA A 357 -7.23 -24.05 -14.06
CA ALA A 357 -5.93 -24.31 -13.45
C ALA A 357 -4.83 -24.05 -14.51
N ASN A 358 -3.81 -23.28 -14.15
CA ASN A 358 -2.76 -22.86 -15.08
C ASN A 358 -1.37 -23.10 -14.48
N THR A 359 -1.12 -24.36 -14.14
CA THR A 359 0.12 -24.82 -13.51
C THR A 359 1.33 -24.62 -14.42
N GLU A 360 1.21 -24.89 -15.72
CA GLU A 360 2.31 -24.79 -16.68
C GLU A 360 2.88 -23.36 -16.79
N ARG A 361 2.05 -22.34 -16.56
CA ARG A 361 2.45 -20.93 -16.72
C ARG A 361 2.95 -20.29 -15.42
N TYR A 362 2.35 -20.62 -14.29
CA TYR A 362 2.57 -19.88 -13.04
C TYR A 362 3.22 -20.71 -11.93
N LEU A 363 3.23 -22.05 -12.02
CA LEU A 363 3.90 -22.90 -11.04
C LEU A 363 5.36 -23.11 -11.47
N VAL A 364 6.32 -22.86 -10.57
CA VAL A 364 7.76 -23.04 -10.81
C VAL A 364 8.31 -24.23 -10.03
N ASP A 365 9.53 -24.69 -10.37
CA ASP A 365 10.17 -25.96 -9.91
C ASP A 365 10.18 -26.25 -8.40
N LYS A 366 9.89 -25.25 -7.54
CA LYS A 366 9.78 -25.40 -6.07
C LYS A 366 8.36 -25.43 -5.53
N GLY A 367 7.36 -25.54 -6.41
CA GLY A 367 5.94 -25.46 -6.05
C GLY A 367 5.45 -24.04 -5.71
N ASP A 368 6.29 -23.02 -5.96
CA ASP A 368 5.92 -21.62 -5.78
C ASP A 368 5.02 -21.15 -6.93
N ILE A 369 4.12 -20.20 -6.66
CA ILE A 369 3.33 -19.51 -7.68
C ILE A 369 3.98 -18.17 -8.00
N SER A 370 4.45 -18.01 -9.25
CA SER A 370 5.05 -16.78 -9.75
C SER A 370 4.14 -16.16 -10.82
N PRO A 371 3.45 -15.04 -10.53
CA PRO A 371 2.49 -14.44 -11.46
C PRO A 371 3.17 -13.57 -12.55
N GLY A 372 4.49 -13.39 -12.49
CA GLY A 372 5.26 -12.48 -13.35
C GLY A 372 5.08 -11.00 -12.97
N LEU A 373 5.81 -10.09 -13.62
CA LEU A 373 5.89 -8.66 -13.23
C LEU A 373 4.54 -7.91 -13.23
N LEU A 374 3.59 -8.36 -14.04
CA LEU A 374 2.26 -7.73 -14.19
C LEU A 374 1.18 -8.43 -13.36
N GLY A 375 1.51 -9.56 -12.74
CA GLY A 375 0.52 -10.42 -12.12
C GLY A 375 0.47 -10.25 -10.60
N ARG A 376 -0.72 -10.46 -10.03
CA ARG A 376 -0.99 -10.42 -8.58
C ARG A 376 -1.58 -11.75 -8.15
N VAL A 377 -1.08 -12.30 -7.05
CA VAL A 377 -1.66 -13.51 -6.46
C VAL A 377 -2.73 -13.12 -5.45
N LEU A 378 -3.92 -13.72 -5.55
CA LEU A 378 -5.02 -13.54 -4.60
C LEU A 378 -5.58 -14.90 -4.12
N LEU A 379 -6.25 -14.88 -2.96
CA LEU A 379 -7.08 -15.98 -2.49
C LEU A 379 -8.56 -15.60 -2.65
N ASP A 380 -9.31 -16.40 -3.40
CA ASP A 380 -10.76 -16.25 -3.47
C ASP A 380 -11.41 -17.22 -2.48
N LEU A 381 -11.75 -16.71 -1.30
CA LEU A 381 -12.37 -17.52 -0.25
C LEU A 381 -13.80 -17.97 -0.60
N SER A 382 -14.45 -17.36 -1.58
CA SER A 382 -15.83 -17.67 -1.96
C SER A 382 -15.90 -18.80 -3.00
N THR A 383 -15.01 -18.79 -3.99
CA THR A 383 -15.02 -19.78 -5.08
C THR A 383 -13.93 -20.85 -4.93
N LEU A 384 -12.77 -20.50 -4.34
CA LEU A 384 -11.61 -21.36 -4.18
C LEU A 384 -11.05 -21.29 -2.74
N PRO A 385 -11.84 -21.61 -1.71
CA PRO A 385 -11.36 -21.61 -0.33
C PRO A 385 -10.20 -22.60 -0.16
N PRO A 386 -9.25 -22.31 0.76
CA PRO A 386 -8.25 -23.29 1.17
C PRO A 386 -8.90 -24.59 1.61
N ARG A 387 -8.32 -25.72 1.20
CA ARG A 387 -8.78 -27.07 1.54
C ARG A 387 -7.79 -27.67 2.52
N LEU A 388 -8.08 -27.57 3.81
CA LEU A 388 -7.21 -28.04 4.89
C LEU A 388 -7.84 -29.26 5.57
N SER A 389 -7.23 -30.44 5.43
CA SER A 389 -7.66 -31.65 6.14
C SER A 389 -6.81 -31.87 7.39
N LEU A 390 -7.40 -31.82 8.58
CA LEU A 390 -6.67 -32.08 9.83
C LEU A 390 -6.71 -33.59 10.13
N GLU A 391 -5.58 -34.26 10.21
CA GLU A 391 -5.48 -35.69 10.50
C GLU A 391 -4.55 -35.94 11.70
N PRO A 392 -4.91 -36.83 12.62
CA PRO A 392 -4.06 -37.13 13.78
C PRO A 392 -2.77 -37.86 13.34
N SER A 393 -1.67 -37.55 14.04
CA SER A 393 -0.32 -38.11 13.82
C SER A 393 -0.26 -39.65 13.84
N ALA A 394 -1.05 -40.28 14.72
CA ALA A 394 -1.23 -41.73 14.73
C ALA A 394 -2.65 -42.08 15.18
N VAL A 395 -3.37 -42.83 14.34
CA VAL A 395 -4.63 -43.46 14.72
C VAL A 395 -4.32 -44.86 15.24
N ARG A 396 -4.74 -45.19 16.45
CA ARG A 396 -4.53 -46.54 17.00
C ARG A 396 -5.59 -47.51 16.47
N ALA A 397 -5.18 -48.73 16.13
CA ALA A 397 -6.07 -49.86 15.96
C ALA A 397 -5.71 -50.91 17.00
N ARG A 398 -6.71 -51.48 17.68
CA ARG A 398 -6.52 -52.45 18.75
C ARG A 398 -6.84 -53.85 18.26
N LEU A 399 -5.87 -54.75 18.35
CA LEU A 399 -6.01 -56.16 18.03
C LEU A 399 -6.31 -56.93 19.32
N ALA A 400 -7.56 -57.35 19.47
CA ALA A 400 -8.00 -58.26 20.51
C ALA A 400 -7.91 -59.71 20.00
N VAL A 401 -7.12 -60.54 20.68
CA VAL A 401 -6.98 -61.96 20.36
C VAL A 401 -7.41 -62.78 21.57
N ARG A 402 -8.34 -63.71 21.35
CA ARG A 402 -8.70 -64.75 22.31
C ARG A 402 -8.24 -66.10 21.78
N LEU A 403 -7.43 -66.78 22.57
CA LEU A 403 -6.90 -68.11 22.27
C LEU A 403 -7.50 -69.13 23.24
N THR A 404 -8.12 -70.16 22.69
CA THR A 404 -8.53 -71.34 23.43
C THR A 404 -7.47 -72.42 23.22
N ALA A 405 -6.84 -72.90 24.29
CA ALA A 405 -5.80 -73.91 24.20
C ALA A 405 -6.07 -75.10 25.14
N LYS A 406 -5.49 -76.25 24.81
CA LYS A 406 -5.49 -77.46 25.64
C LYS A 406 -4.70 -77.18 26.92
N GLY A 407 -5.30 -77.50 28.07
CA GLY A 407 -4.69 -77.33 29.37
C GLY A 407 -5.04 -78.46 30.33
N THR A 408 -4.27 -78.57 31.40
CA THR A 408 -4.52 -79.47 32.54
C THR A 408 -4.76 -78.59 33.76
N ASP A 409 -5.78 -78.90 34.57
CA ASP A 409 -6.17 -78.12 35.77
C ASP A 409 -6.41 -76.62 35.53
N ASN A 410 -7.21 -76.28 34.51
CA ASN A 410 -7.62 -74.89 34.20
C ASN A 410 -6.49 -73.91 33.87
N GLU A 411 -5.27 -74.37 33.59
CA GLU A 411 -4.17 -73.52 33.12
C GLU A 411 -3.51 -74.03 31.83
N VAL A 412 -3.10 -73.09 30.97
CA VAL A 412 -2.32 -73.36 29.75
C VAL A 412 -0.84 -73.27 30.12
N PRO A 413 0.03 -74.21 29.68
CA PRO A 413 1.45 -74.20 30.02
C PRO A 413 2.14 -72.85 29.72
N PRO A 414 2.98 -72.31 30.64
CA PRO A 414 3.61 -71.00 30.46
C PRO A 414 4.47 -70.88 29.19
N ALA A 415 5.17 -71.95 28.81
CA ALA A 415 5.98 -71.99 27.59
C ALA A 415 5.12 -71.86 26.31
N THR A 416 3.95 -72.51 26.30
CA THR A 416 2.97 -72.43 25.22
C THR A 416 2.38 -71.02 25.10
N ARG A 417 2.05 -70.39 26.25
CA ARG A 417 1.57 -69.01 26.27
C ARG A 417 2.60 -68.03 25.69
N ALA A 418 3.85 -68.12 26.16
CA ALA A 418 4.93 -67.24 25.74
C ALA A 418 5.25 -67.37 24.24
N ALA A 419 5.27 -68.60 23.69
CA ALA A 419 5.55 -68.84 22.28
C ALA A 419 4.48 -68.22 21.35
N LEU A 420 3.21 -68.38 21.70
CA LEU A 420 2.08 -67.87 20.90
C LEU A 420 1.93 -66.34 21.02
N GLU A 421 2.14 -65.77 22.21
CA GLU A 421 2.17 -64.32 22.39
C GLU A 421 3.32 -63.68 21.62
N ASN A 422 4.50 -64.31 21.57
CA ASN A 422 5.63 -63.83 20.78
C ASN A 422 5.33 -63.85 19.28
N ALA A 423 4.68 -64.90 18.77
CA ALA A 423 4.28 -64.96 17.36
C ALA A 423 3.31 -63.82 16.99
N LEU A 424 2.31 -63.56 17.85
CA LEU A 424 1.38 -62.43 17.64
C LEU A 424 2.09 -61.07 17.65
N ARG A 425 3.02 -60.86 18.59
CA ARG A 425 3.82 -59.63 18.64
C ARG A 425 4.62 -59.41 17.35
N GLN A 426 5.27 -60.47 16.84
CA GLN A 426 6.03 -60.41 15.58
C GLN A 426 5.14 -60.08 14.38
N SER A 427 3.95 -60.67 14.27
CA SER A 427 3.02 -60.37 13.18
C SER A 427 2.53 -58.92 13.25
N VAL A 428 2.24 -58.39 14.44
CA VAL A 428 1.85 -56.98 14.62
C VAL A 428 2.99 -56.02 14.29
N GLU A 429 4.22 -56.33 14.72
CA GLU A 429 5.41 -55.53 14.40
C GLU A 429 5.68 -55.50 12.89
N GLN A 430 5.49 -56.62 12.21
CA GLN A 430 5.63 -56.69 10.76
C GLN A 430 4.61 -55.82 10.02
N VAL A 431 3.35 -55.81 10.45
CA VAL A 431 2.31 -54.95 9.88
C VAL A 431 2.63 -53.47 10.14
N ASN A 432 3.02 -53.12 11.36
CA ASN A 432 3.40 -51.74 11.71
C ASN A 432 4.61 -51.25 10.91
N LYS A 433 5.58 -52.13 10.62
CA LYS A 433 6.72 -51.79 9.76
C LYS A 433 6.28 -51.46 8.34
N THR A 434 5.36 -52.23 7.77
CA THR A 434 4.78 -51.93 6.43
C THR A 434 4.04 -50.59 6.41
N ILE A 435 3.33 -50.26 7.51
CA ILE A 435 2.63 -48.97 7.63
C ILE A 435 3.62 -47.80 7.70
N GLN A 436 4.71 -47.94 8.47
CA GLN A 436 5.77 -46.92 8.58
C GLN A 436 6.51 -46.65 7.26
N GLU A 437 6.56 -47.64 6.36
CA GLU A 437 7.09 -47.49 5.00
C GLU A 437 6.08 -46.81 4.03
N GLN A 438 5.04 -46.15 4.56
CA GLN A 438 3.95 -45.49 3.83
C GLN A 438 3.15 -46.41 2.89
N GLN A 439 3.11 -47.72 3.16
CA GLN A 439 2.29 -48.68 2.43
C GLN A 439 1.06 -49.07 3.26
N ALA A 440 -0.02 -49.48 2.57
CA ALA A 440 -1.20 -50.01 3.25
C ALA A 440 -0.82 -51.34 3.94
N GLY A 441 -0.81 -51.34 5.28
CA GLY A 441 -0.63 -52.56 6.06
C GLY A 441 -1.86 -53.45 5.92
N GLN A 442 -1.67 -54.76 5.78
CA GLN A 442 -2.79 -55.70 5.73
C GLN A 442 -2.57 -56.81 6.76
N LEU A 443 -3.57 -57.03 7.61
CA LEU A 443 -3.62 -58.15 8.53
C LEU A 443 -4.65 -59.14 8.03
N SER A 444 -4.25 -60.38 7.82
CA SER A 444 -5.15 -61.44 7.39
C SER A 444 -5.23 -62.56 8.43
N SER A 445 -6.43 -63.09 8.61
CA SER A 445 -6.71 -64.22 9.51
C SER A 445 -5.92 -65.47 9.11
N ALA A 446 -5.74 -65.72 7.81
CA ALA A 446 -4.94 -66.84 7.33
C ALA A 446 -3.45 -66.68 7.64
N ARG A 447 -2.90 -65.47 7.51
CA ARG A 447 -1.50 -65.17 7.84
C ARG A 447 -1.25 -65.32 9.34
N LEU A 448 -2.11 -64.75 10.18
CA LEU A 448 -2.04 -64.90 11.63
C LEU A 448 -2.16 -66.36 12.06
N ALA A 449 -3.11 -67.12 11.50
CA ALA A 449 -3.25 -68.54 11.80
C ALA A 449 -2.00 -69.33 11.38
N THR A 450 -1.40 -68.99 10.23
CA THR A 450 -0.17 -69.63 9.77
C THR A 450 1.03 -69.31 10.66
N ASP A 451 1.18 -68.07 11.10
CA ASP A 451 2.27 -67.69 12.01
C ASP A 451 2.10 -68.32 13.40
N LEU A 452 0.87 -68.49 13.88
CA LEU A 452 0.55 -69.21 15.12
C LEU A 452 0.79 -70.72 15.00
N LEU A 453 0.52 -71.32 13.84
CA LEU A 453 0.76 -72.75 13.58
C LEU A 453 2.25 -73.08 13.32
N LYS A 454 3.08 -72.09 13.01
CA LYS A 454 4.54 -72.26 12.95
C LYS A 454 5.20 -72.35 14.33
N ALA A 455 4.52 -71.91 15.38
CA ALA A 455 5.03 -72.10 16.73
C ALA A 455 5.05 -73.60 17.08
N ASP A 456 6.10 -74.09 17.74
CA ASP A 456 6.32 -75.51 18.11
C ASP A 456 5.23 -76.13 19.03
N VAL A 457 4.15 -75.39 19.27
CA VAL A 457 3.00 -75.69 20.12
C VAL A 457 1.67 -75.71 19.36
N ALA A 458 1.70 -75.76 18.03
CA ALA A 458 0.52 -75.74 17.13
C ALA A 458 -0.63 -76.68 17.56
N ASN A 459 -0.31 -77.88 18.06
CA ASN A 459 -1.31 -78.88 18.49
C ASN A 459 -2.08 -78.52 19.78
N ALA A 460 -1.64 -77.47 20.48
CA ALA A 460 -2.28 -77.01 21.71
C ALA A 460 -3.41 -76.01 21.48
N LEU A 461 -3.54 -75.41 20.29
CA LEU A 461 -4.58 -74.43 19.97
C LEU A 461 -5.87 -75.11 19.49
N LEU A 462 -6.97 -74.83 20.17
CA LEU A 462 -8.30 -75.36 19.85
C LEU A 462 -9.14 -74.35 19.06
N GLU A 463 -9.08 -73.08 19.43
CA GLU A 463 -9.89 -72.03 18.81
C GLU A 463 -9.17 -70.69 18.90
N ILE A 464 -9.32 -69.87 17.86
CA ILE A 464 -8.79 -68.50 17.79
C ILE A 464 -9.94 -67.58 17.44
N ARG A 465 -10.08 -66.50 18.20
CA ARG A 465 -10.95 -65.37 17.85
C ARG A 465 -10.13 -64.10 17.73
N ILE A 466 -10.29 -63.42 16.59
CA ILE A 466 -9.50 -62.23 16.23
C ILE A 466 -10.46 -61.08 15.93
N THR A 467 -10.32 -59.99 16.66
CA THR A 467 -11.09 -58.77 16.43
C THR A 467 -10.18 -57.56 16.38
N VAL A 468 -10.31 -56.75 15.33
CA VAL A 468 -9.61 -55.47 15.19
C VAL A 468 -10.60 -54.35 15.45
N THR A 469 -10.27 -53.41 16.32
CA THR A 469 -11.08 -52.21 16.57
C THR A 469 -10.28 -50.98 16.16
N HIS A 470 -10.80 -50.17 15.24
CA HIS A 470 -10.14 -48.93 14.81
C HIS A 470 -10.58 -47.77 15.70
N ASP A 471 -9.63 -47.06 16.32
CA ASP A 471 -9.95 -45.90 17.17
C ASP A 471 -10.42 -44.69 16.33
N ARG A 472 -10.19 -44.68 14.99
CA ARG A 472 -10.65 -43.56 14.13
C ARG A 472 -12.17 -43.46 13.99
N ASP A 473 -12.86 -44.60 13.91
CA ASP A 473 -14.27 -44.70 13.52
C ASP A 473 -15.06 -45.62 14.45
N GLY A 474 -14.41 -46.22 15.45
CA GLY A 474 -15.01 -47.17 16.38
C GLY A 474 -15.42 -48.49 15.73
N ARG A 475 -14.99 -48.74 14.49
CA ARG A 475 -15.34 -49.95 13.73
C ARG A 475 -14.61 -51.15 14.31
N ALA A 476 -15.37 -52.15 14.75
CA ALA A 476 -14.85 -53.45 15.16
C ALA A 476 -15.08 -54.49 14.04
N ILE A 477 -14.02 -55.14 13.61
CA ILE A 477 -14.01 -56.14 12.53
C ILE A 477 -13.58 -57.47 13.11
N GLU A 478 -14.45 -58.47 13.00
CA GLU A 478 -14.11 -59.84 13.35
C GLU A 478 -13.45 -60.52 12.15
N LEU A 479 -12.12 -60.64 12.22
CA LEU A 479 -11.29 -61.29 11.21
C LEU A 479 -11.52 -62.81 11.20
N GLY A 480 -11.91 -63.40 12.33
CA GLY A 480 -12.40 -64.77 12.31
C GLY A 480 -12.54 -65.38 13.70
N ASN A 481 -13.30 -66.48 13.74
CA ASN A 481 -13.55 -67.29 14.92
C ASN A 481 -13.61 -68.77 14.53
N GLY A 482 -12.75 -69.60 15.11
CA GLY A 482 -12.75 -71.04 14.88
C GLY A 482 -11.37 -71.69 15.02
N LYS A 483 -11.26 -72.95 14.56
CA LYS A 483 -10.00 -73.69 14.57
C LYS A 483 -8.96 -73.01 13.66
N PRO A 484 -7.65 -73.12 13.97
CA PRO A 484 -6.58 -72.53 13.15
C PRO A 484 -6.67 -72.90 11.66
N GLU A 485 -7.02 -74.15 11.33
CA GLU A 485 -7.12 -74.63 9.95
C GLU A 485 -8.30 -74.01 9.19
N VAL A 486 -9.40 -73.71 9.91
CA VAL A 486 -10.59 -73.05 9.33
C VAL A 486 -10.30 -71.59 9.01
N LEU A 487 -9.50 -70.92 9.85
CA LEU A 487 -9.06 -69.55 9.63
C LEU A 487 -8.04 -69.42 8.49
N GLN A 488 -7.22 -70.46 8.26
CA GLN A 488 -6.38 -70.54 7.06
C GLN A 488 -7.20 -70.69 5.77
N ALA A 489 -8.29 -71.48 5.81
CA ALA A 489 -9.13 -71.74 4.64
C ALA A 489 -10.08 -70.57 4.31
N ASN A 490 -10.59 -69.85 5.32
CA ASN A 490 -11.53 -68.74 5.17
C ASN A 490 -10.86 -67.40 5.50
N ASP A 491 -9.95 -66.96 4.62
CA ASP A 491 -9.20 -65.72 4.86
C ASP A 491 -10.10 -64.48 4.80
N ARG A 492 -10.26 -63.84 5.95
CA ARG A 492 -10.67 -62.44 6.04
C ARG A 492 -9.48 -61.59 6.39
N SER A 493 -9.42 -60.41 5.77
CA SER A 493 -8.37 -59.44 6.02
C SER A 493 -8.95 -58.09 6.33
N ASP A 494 -8.13 -57.29 6.99
CA ASP A 494 -8.39 -55.90 7.27
C ASP A 494 -7.16 -55.06 6.89
N SER A 495 -7.44 -53.84 6.43
CA SER A 495 -6.45 -52.94 5.86
C SER A 495 -6.29 -51.71 6.73
N PHE A 496 -5.04 -51.40 7.01
CA PHE A 496 -4.63 -50.26 7.82
C PHE A 496 -4.16 -49.12 6.92
N GLY A 497 -4.61 -47.91 7.23
CA GLY A 497 -4.13 -46.70 6.59
C GLY A 497 -2.63 -46.47 6.86
N ASN A 498 -2.01 -45.65 6.03
CA ASN A 498 -0.59 -45.25 6.13
C ASN A 498 -0.22 -44.51 7.43
N ARG A 499 -1.21 -44.15 8.27
CA ARG A 499 -1.05 -43.47 9.57
C ARG A 499 -1.69 -44.24 10.75
N GLU A 500 -2.07 -45.50 10.53
CA GLU A 500 -2.62 -46.36 11.58
C GLU A 500 -1.51 -47.15 12.29
N GLN A 501 -1.62 -47.31 13.61
CA GLN A 501 -0.72 -48.15 14.39
C GLN A 501 -1.50 -49.27 15.04
N LEU A 502 -1.16 -50.52 14.70
CA LEU A 502 -1.76 -51.70 15.27
C LEU A 502 -1.13 -52.00 16.64
N LEU A 503 -1.96 -52.07 17.68
CA LEU A 503 -1.57 -52.38 19.05
C LEU A 503 -2.19 -53.72 19.46
N LEU A 504 -1.36 -54.64 19.94
CA LEU A 504 -1.83 -55.92 20.49
C LEU A 504 -2.35 -55.69 21.92
N GLU A 505 -3.63 -56.00 22.15
CA GLU A 505 -4.19 -56.05 23.50
C GLU A 505 -3.71 -57.29 24.28
N PRO A 506 -3.81 -57.31 25.62
CA PRO A 506 -3.50 -58.50 26.40
C PRO A 506 -4.28 -59.72 25.87
N VAL A 507 -3.56 -60.77 25.49
CA VAL A 507 -4.16 -61.98 24.90
C VAL A 507 -5.06 -62.66 25.93
N GLN A 508 -6.31 -62.89 25.56
CA GLN A 508 -7.27 -63.57 26.43
C GLN A 508 -7.14 -65.08 26.28
N TRP A 509 -6.83 -65.77 27.37
CA TRP A 509 -6.68 -67.22 27.38
C TRP A 509 -7.93 -67.91 27.94
N VAL A 510 -8.42 -68.92 27.21
CA VAL A 510 -9.47 -69.82 27.65
C VAL A 510 -8.94 -71.25 27.61
N VAL A 511 -9.24 -72.05 28.64
CA VAL A 511 -8.90 -73.48 28.63
C VAL A 511 -10.06 -74.26 28.02
N GLY A 512 -9.79 -74.96 26.93
CA GLY A 512 -10.74 -75.87 26.30
C GLY A 512 -10.50 -77.30 26.76
N GLN A 513 -11.57 -78.02 27.08
CA GLN A 513 -11.53 -79.48 27.24
C GLN A 513 -11.84 -80.12 25.89
N ASP A 514 -11.02 -81.06 25.44
CA ASP A 514 -11.33 -81.90 24.27
C ASP A 514 -12.67 -82.61 24.53
N VAL A 515 -13.60 -82.54 23.58
CA VAL A 515 -14.71 -83.49 23.44
C VAL A 515 -14.36 -84.48 22.34
#